data_AF-A0AAD5Y8N4-F1
#
_entry.id   AF-A0AAD5Y8N4-F1
#
_cell.length_a   1.000
_cell.length_b   1.000
_cell.length_c   1.000
_cell.angle_alpha   90.00
_cell.angle_beta   90.00
_cell.angle_gamma   90.00
#
_symmetry.space_group_name_H-M   'P 1'
#
loop_
_entity.id
_entity.type
_entity.pdbx_description
1 polymer ?
#
loop_
_entity_poly.entity_id
_entity_poly.type
_entity_poly.pdbx_seq_one_letter_code
_entity_poly.pdbx_strand_id
1 'polypeptide(L)'
;MNKVWEFAPITESFKLDVHGEVKLTKIYEDSLIFTTNHNMIYVWDFQKSKIVERFPAHSVSCLDVDDRVIVTGSYDRNIKVWENSKCKYTLSGHLNSVTNILLVGSLIFSAGQDGKLLKWEMKSNTPVKLCANHKCRILKILLVEEYIVTVSTDGNMILWDIDLGILQNVNTETNPTSICLFKKKIILTTYGEMVLFSIQKERFHLHHVIGFKNMLRTVGTSCSDYHLLISGLQGGKLIVNIISNSFNILKVREYPEVCNILIRENTLLRIHNNILFIDTFGDFPQ
;
A
#
# COMPACT_ATOMS: atom_id res chain seq x y z
N MET A 1 15.71 34.12 -10.39
CA MET A 1 16.25 33.83 -9.04
C MET A 1 15.98 32.37 -8.73
N ASN A 2 16.93 31.51 -9.07
CA ASN A 2 16.84 30.06 -8.84
C ASN A 2 17.17 29.81 -7.37
N LYS A 3 16.15 29.62 -6.53
CA LYS A 3 16.36 29.03 -5.21
C LYS A 3 16.68 27.56 -5.43
N VAL A 4 17.98 27.25 -5.41
CA VAL A 4 18.45 25.89 -5.19
C VAL A 4 18.05 25.54 -3.78
N TRP A 5 17.03 24.72 -3.63
CA TRP A 5 16.61 24.18 -2.34
C TRP A 5 17.61 23.11 -1.94
N GLU A 6 18.68 23.53 -1.28
CA GLU A 6 19.55 22.62 -0.54
C GLU A 6 18.73 21.89 0.52
N PHE A 7 18.92 20.58 0.54
CA PHE A 7 18.18 19.63 1.35
C PHE A 7 18.54 19.81 2.83
N ALA A 8 17.58 19.59 3.73
CA ALA A 8 17.96 19.22 5.10
C ALA A 8 18.71 17.87 5.05
N PRO A 9 19.84 17.72 5.77
CA PRO A 9 20.54 16.44 5.87
C PRO A 9 19.63 15.39 6.52
N ILE A 10 20.04 14.11 6.45
CA ILE A 10 19.45 13.01 7.24
C ILE A 10 19.24 13.54 8.66
N THR A 11 18.00 13.76 9.06
CA THR A 11 17.75 14.39 10.36
C THR A 11 18.01 13.37 11.46
N GLU A 12 17.55 12.12 11.26
CA GLU A 12 17.73 11.04 12.23
C GLU A 12 17.78 9.67 11.53
N SER A 13 18.59 8.77 12.09
CA SER A 13 18.66 7.37 11.68
C SER A 13 18.56 6.48 12.91
N PHE A 14 17.69 5.49 12.84
CA PHE A 14 17.44 4.55 13.92
C PHE A 14 17.71 3.14 13.44
N LYS A 15 18.43 2.36 14.24
CA LYS A 15 18.57 0.94 13.98
C LYS A 15 17.36 0.21 14.53
N LEU A 16 16.63 -0.50 13.66
CA LEU A 16 15.62 -1.45 14.11
C LEU A 16 16.38 -2.67 14.64
N ASP A 17 16.38 -2.86 15.95
CA ASP A 17 17.04 -4.00 16.58
C ASP A 17 16.22 -5.28 16.38
N VAL A 18 16.25 -5.79 15.14
CA VAL A 18 15.52 -6.97 14.71
C VAL A 18 16.42 -7.96 14.01
N HIS A 19 16.16 -9.24 14.23
CA HIS A 19 16.76 -10.31 13.46
C HIS A 19 16.02 -10.46 12.12
N GLY A 20 16.77 -10.46 11.03
CA GLY A 20 16.24 -10.65 9.67
C GLY A 20 15.87 -9.37 8.95
N GLU A 21 15.69 -9.47 7.64
CA GLU A 21 15.40 -8.31 6.77
C GLU A 21 13.92 -7.93 6.81
N VAL A 22 13.64 -6.63 6.86
CA VAL A 22 12.28 -6.08 6.77
C VAL A 22 11.67 -6.34 5.38
N LYS A 23 10.48 -6.97 5.33
CA LYS A 23 9.78 -7.34 4.09
C LYS A 23 8.61 -6.42 3.76
N LEU A 24 7.71 -6.20 4.72
CA LEU A 24 6.50 -5.40 4.54
C LEU A 24 6.44 -4.36 5.65
N THR A 25 5.85 -3.22 5.33
CA THR A 25 5.76 -2.07 6.22
C THR A 25 4.43 -1.37 6.04
N LYS A 26 3.80 -0.94 7.14
CA LYS A 26 2.58 -0.16 7.16
C LYS A 26 2.68 0.85 8.30
N ILE A 27 2.27 2.08 8.04
CA ILE A 27 2.12 3.10 9.06
C ILE A 27 0.66 3.16 9.46
N TYR A 28 0.42 3.23 10.76
CA TYR A 28 -0.89 3.47 11.34
C TYR A 28 -0.71 4.35 12.56
N GLU A 29 -1.32 5.54 12.52
CA GLU A 29 -1.15 6.58 13.53
C GLU A 29 0.34 6.81 13.88
N ASP A 30 0.71 6.64 15.16
CA ASP A 30 2.06 6.78 15.71
C ASP A 30 2.86 5.48 15.74
N SER A 31 2.45 4.47 14.96
CA SER A 31 3.13 3.19 14.87
C SER A 31 3.57 2.83 13.45
N LEU A 32 4.76 2.23 13.35
CA LEU A 32 5.23 1.51 12.17
C LEU A 32 5.11 0.01 12.45
N ILE A 33 4.24 -0.65 11.70
CA ILE A 33 4.09 -2.10 11.71
C ILE A 33 4.90 -2.66 10.56
N PHE A 34 5.77 -3.62 10.86
CA PHE A 34 6.58 -4.24 9.83
C PHE A 34 6.79 -5.73 10.08
N THR A 35 7.09 -6.46 9.00
CA THR A 35 7.38 -7.88 9.05
C THR A 35 8.81 -8.14 8.63
N THR A 36 9.36 -9.26 9.09
CA THR A 36 10.70 -9.72 8.68
C THR A 36 10.65 -11.03 7.91
N ASN A 37 11.76 -11.40 7.28
CA ASN A 37 11.93 -12.71 6.63
C ASN A 37 11.79 -13.92 7.58
N HIS A 38 11.85 -13.73 8.91
CA HIS A 38 11.64 -14.77 9.92
C HIS A 38 10.18 -14.93 10.37
N ASN A 39 9.20 -14.44 9.59
CA ASN A 39 7.78 -14.57 9.90
C ASN A 39 7.41 -14.00 11.28
N MET A 40 7.94 -12.83 11.61
CA MET A 40 7.55 -12.08 12.81
C MET A 40 6.94 -10.74 12.41
N ILE A 41 5.95 -10.30 13.19
CA ILE A 41 5.41 -8.94 13.14
C ILE A 41 6.03 -8.15 14.28
N TYR A 42 6.45 -6.93 13.96
CA TYR A 42 6.98 -5.96 14.90
C TYR A 42 6.12 -4.70 14.84
N VAL A 43 5.88 -4.10 16.01
CA VAL A 43 5.24 -2.80 16.15
C VAL A 43 6.24 -1.85 16.78
N TRP A 44 6.65 -0.85 16.01
CA TRP A 44 7.53 0.23 16.44
C TRP A 44 6.71 1.47 16.75
N ASP A 45 6.90 2.03 17.94
CA ASP A 45 6.26 3.26 18.39
C ASP A 45 7.18 4.45 18.10
N PHE A 46 6.72 5.40 17.30
CA PHE A 46 7.53 6.56 16.91
C PHE A 46 7.87 7.46 18.11
N GLN A 47 6.92 7.68 19.02
CA GLN A 47 7.11 8.56 20.18
C GLN A 47 8.09 7.97 21.19
N LYS A 48 8.02 6.64 21.42
CA LYS A 48 8.92 5.93 22.32
C LYS A 48 10.24 5.53 21.67
N SER A 49 10.34 5.67 20.35
CA SER A 49 11.48 5.28 19.51
C SER A 49 11.98 3.86 19.81
N LYS A 50 11.05 2.91 19.98
CA LYS A 50 11.36 1.51 20.27
C LYS A 50 10.27 0.55 19.79
N ILE A 51 10.65 -0.71 19.69
CA ILE A 51 9.71 -1.82 19.49
C ILE A 51 8.88 -1.99 20.77
N VAL A 52 7.56 -1.90 20.63
CA VAL A 52 6.59 -2.09 21.74
C VAL A 52 5.96 -3.46 21.73
N GLU A 53 5.78 -4.06 20.55
CA GLU A 53 5.29 -5.43 20.40
C GLU A 53 6.12 -6.21 19.38
N ARG A 54 6.32 -7.50 19.66
CA ARG A 54 6.89 -8.46 18.72
C ARG A 54 6.26 -9.82 18.94
N PHE A 55 5.79 -10.45 17.88
CA PHE A 55 5.15 -11.76 17.98
C PHE A 55 5.32 -12.62 16.72
N PRO A 56 5.32 -13.95 16.87
CA PRO A 56 5.35 -14.86 15.73
C PRO A 56 4.12 -14.66 14.84
N ALA A 57 4.36 -14.68 13.53
CA ALA A 57 3.36 -14.61 12.49
C ALA A 57 3.51 -15.82 11.54
N HIS A 58 2.64 -15.87 10.54
CA HIS A 58 2.80 -16.76 9.40
C HIS A 58 3.67 -16.12 8.29
N SER A 59 3.76 -16.73 7.11
CA SER A 59 4.48 -16.19 5.96
C SER A 59 3.75 -15.00 5.32
N VAL A 60 3.79 -13.84 6.00
CA VAL A 60 3.00 -12.65 5.65
C VAL A 60 3.37 -12.13 4.25
N SER A 61 2.37 -12.01 3.38
CA SER A 61 2.45 -11.45 2.03
C SER A 61 1.76 -10.09 1.93
N CYS A 62 0.79 -9.81 2.79
CA CYS A 62 0.10 -8.54 2.91
C CYS A 62 -0.42 -8.34 4.33
N LEU A 63 -0.59 -7.09 4.74
CA LEU A 63 -1.17 -6.76 6.03
C LEU A 63 -1.95 -5.46 5.96
N ASP A 64 -2.96 -5.36 6.81
CA ASP A 64 -3.64 -4.12 7.11
C ASP A 64 -3.91 -4.03 8.61
N VAL A 65 -4.20 -2.82 9.08
CA VAL A 65 -4.38 -2.54 10.50
C VAL A 65 -5.40 -1.43 10.66
N ASP A 66 -6.23 -1.60 11.67
CA ASP A 66 -7.13 -0.57 12.19
C ASP A 66 -7.23 -0.74 13.70
N ASP A 67 -7.12 0.37 14.41
CA ASP A 67 -6.95 0.49 15.86
C ASP A 67 -5.86 -0.45 16.40
N ARG A 68 -6.29 -1.59 16.95
CA ARG A 68 -5.45 -2.61 17.60
C ARG A 68 -5.57 -3.98 16.93
N VAL A 69 -6.27 -4.03 15.80
CA VAL A 69 -6.47 -5.27 15.06
C VAL A 69 -5.57 -5.25 13.83
N ILE A 70 -4.60 -6.14 13.84
CA ILE A 70 -3.76 -6.39 12.66
C ILE A 70 -4.36 -7.58 11.93
N VAL A 71 -4.54 -7.46 10.61
CA VAL A 71 -4.99 -8.56 9.77
C VAL A 71 -3.89 -8.85 8.76
N THR A 72 -3.45 -10.11 8.71
CA THR A 72 -2.38 -10.53 7.81
C THR A 72 -2.83 -11.61 6.86
N GLY A 73 -2.45 -11.48 5.59
CA GLY A 73 -2.60 -12.51 4.57
C GLY A 73 -1.26 -13.15 4.30
N SER A 74 -1.29 -14.42 3.90
CA SER A 74 -0.06 -15.21 3.73
C SER A 74 0.01 -15.94 2.41
N TYR A 75 1.25 -16.29 2.05
CA TYR A 75 1.55 -17.24 1.00
C TYR A 75 0.95 -18.62 1.27
N ASP A 76 0.67 -18.96 2.53
CA ASP A 76 0.00 -20.21 2.96
C ASP A 76 -1.52 -20.24 2.65
N ARG A 77 -2.06 -19.17 2.05
CA ARG A 77 -3.47 -18.98 1.64
C ARG A 77 -4.44 -18.62 2.76
N ASN A 78 -3.98 -18.56 4.02
CA ASN A 78 -4.81 -18.16 5.14
C ASN A 78 -4.67 -16.67 5.45
N ILE A 79 -5.67 -16.18 6.15
CA ILE A 79 -5.71 -14.86 6.76
C ILE A 79 -5.70 -15.06 8.27
N LYS A 80 -4.94 -14.25 8.99
CA LYS A 80 -4.94 -14.25 10.46
C LYS A 80 -5.33 -12.88 10.98
N VAL A 81 -6.17 -12.89 12.00
CA VAL A 81 -6.59 -11.70 12.75
C VAL A 81 -5.87 -11.71 14.09
N TRP A 82 -5.14 -10.65 14.37
CA TRP A 82 -4.30 -10.49 15.55
C TRP A 82 -4.84 -9.37 16.41
N GLU A 83 -4.98 -9.63 17.71
CA GLU A 83 -5.37 -8.64 18.70
C GLU A 83 -4.54 -8.87 19.96
N ASN A 84 -3.92 -7.80 20.49
CA ASN A 84 -3.00 -7.87 21.63
C ASN A 84 -1.89 -8.91 21.42
N SER A 85 -1.21 -8.87 20.27
CA SER A 85 -0.14 -9.82 19.88
C SER A 85 -0.56 -11.30 19.86
N LYS A 86 -1.86 -11.62 19.81
CA LYS A 86 -2.37 -13.00 19.78
C LYS A 86 -3.23 -13.24 18.55
N CYS A 87 -3.03 -14.39 17.89
CA CYS A 87 -3.90 -14.83 16.80
C CYS A 87 -5.27 -15.20 17.37
N LYS A 88 -6.30 -14.41 17.05
CA LYS A 88 -7.69 -14.63 17.47
C LYS A 88 -8.44 -15.53 16.51
N TYR A 89 -8.29 -15.26 15.22
CA TYR A 89 -9.00 -15.97 14.16
C TYR A 89 -8.03 -16.36 13.05
N THR A 90 -8.30 -17.52 12.44
CA THR A 90 -7.64 -17.95 11.21
C THR A 90 -8.74 -18.20 10.19
N LEU A 91 -8.74 -17.39 9.13
CA LEU A 91 -9.75 -17.43 8.08
C LEU A 91 -9.17 -18.15 6.87
N SER A 92 -9.91 -19.13 6.36
CA SER A 92 -9.49 -19.98 5.25
C SER A 92 -10.54 -19.92 4.14
N GLY A 93 -10.11 -19.77 2.89
CA GLY A 93 -11.04 -19.70 1.74
C GLY A 93 -10.38 -19.37 0.40
N HIS A 94 -9.22 -18.69 0.42
CA HIS A 94 -8.43 -18.52 -0.79
C HIS A 94 -7.83 -19.85 -1.26
N LEU A 95 -7.75 -20.02 -2.58
CA LEU A 95 -7.16 -21.21 -3.21
C LEU A 95 -5.67 -21.03 -3.51
N ASN A 96 -5.18 -19.80 -3.44
CA ASN A 96 -3.78 -19.44 -3.67
C ASN A 96 -3.37 -18.31 -2.72
N SER A 97 -2.11 -17.87 -2.77
CA SER A 97 -1.56 -16.87 -1.85
C SER A 97 -2.43 -15.62 -1.76
N VAL A 98 -2.66 -15.14 -0.55
CA VAL A 98 -3.38 -13.88 -0.32
C VAL A 98 -2.44 -12.75 -0.68
N THR A 99 -2.82 -11.88 -1.59
CA THR A 99 -1.95 -10.82 -2.13
C THR A 99 -2.28 -9.46 -1.54
N ASN A 100 -3.52 -9.25 -1.09
CA ASN A 100 -3.97 -8.00 -0.50
C ASN A 100 -5.02 -8.23 0.57
N ILE A 101 -5.02 -7.32 1.56
CA ILE A 101 -6.03 -7.22 2.60
C ILE A 101 -6.39 -5.75 2.76
N LEU A 102 -7.67 -5.50 3.00
CA LEU A 102 -8.23 -4.22 3.37
C LEU A 102 -9.17 -4.43 4.56
N LEU A 103 -8.94 -3.68 5.63
CA LEU A 103 -9.78 -3.66 6.82
C LEU A 103 -10.69 -2.43 6.78
N VAL A 104 -11.99 -2.62 6.97
CA VAL A 104 -13.00 -1.56 7.00
C VAL A 104 -13.92 -1.78 8.20
N GLY A 105 -13.56 -1.19 9.34
CA GLY A 105 -14.23 -1.46 10.62
C GLY A 105 -14.16 -2.94 10.99
N SER A 106 -15.31 -3.62 11.08
CA SER A 106 -15.37 -5.07 11.38
C SER A 106 -15.31 -5.98 10.16
N LEU A 107 -15.27 -5.41 8.95
CA LEU A 107 -15.23 -6.16 7.70
C LEU A 107 -13.80 -6.29 7.20
N ILE A 108 -13.46 -7.49 6.74
CA ILE A 108 -12.21 -7.73 6.05
C ILE A 108 -12.53 -8.00 4.58
N PHE A 109 -11.77 -7.38 3.69
CA PHE A 109 -11.73 -7.74 2.28
C PHE A 109 -10.36 -8.31 1.97
N SER A 110 -10.32 -9.49 1.36
CA SER A 110 -9.08 -10.13 0.97
C SER A 110 -9.09 -10.49 -0.50
N ALA A 111 -7.92 -10.36 -1.13
CA ALA A 111 -7.74 -10.72 -2.51
C ALA A 111 -6.49 -11.58 -2.68
N GLY A 112 -6.54 -12.50 -3.64
CA GLY A 112 -5.50 -13.50 -3.85
C GLY A 112 -4.94 -13.54 -5.26
N GLN A 113 -3.89 -14.36 -5.40
CA GLN A 113 -3.34 -14.78 -6.69
C GLN A 113 -4.34 -15.59 -7.52
N ASP A 114 -5.38 -16.12 -6.87
CA ASP A 114 -6.50 -16.84 -7.48
C ASP A 114 -7.54 -15.93 -8.16
N GLY A 115 -7.33 -14.61 -8.15
CA GLY A 115 -8.25 -13.64 -8.77
C GLY A 115 -9.56 -13.45 -8.01
N LYS A 116 -9.66 -13.98 -6.78
CA LYS A 116 -10.86 -13.88 -5.97
C LYS A 116 -10.79 -12.71 -5.00
N LEU A 117 -11.91 -12.04 -4.81
CA LEU A 117 -12.17 -11.07 -3.75
C LEU A 117 -13.15 -11.69 -2.75
N LEU A 118 -12.77 -11.81 -1.49
CA LEU A 118 -13.59 -12.38 -0.42
C LEU A 118 -13.90 -11.31 0.62
N LYS A 119 -15.15 -11.26 1.08
CA LYS A 119 -15.61 -10.45 2.21
C LYS A 119 -15.76 -11.36 3.42
N TRP A 120 -15.27 -10.89 4.56
CA TRP A 120 -15.33 -11.59 5.84
C TRP A 120 -15.91 -10.67 6.91
N GLU A 121 -16.51 -11.29 7.91
CA GLU A 121 -16.80 -10.66 9.19
C GLU A 121 -15.80 -11.22 10.21
N MET A 122 -15.19 -10.36 11.02
CA MET A 122 -14.13 -10.71 11.97
C MET A 122 -14.40 -11.92 12.88
N LYS A 123 -15.67 -12.23 13.16
CA LYS A 123 -16.09 -13.32 14.05
C LYS A 123 -16.38 -14.64 13.34
N SER A 124 -16.43 -14.63 12.00
CA SER A 124 -16.75 -15.80 11.19
C SER A 124 -15.48 -16.41 10.61
N ASN A 125 -15.28 -17.72 10.80
CA ASN A 125 -14.14 -18.44 10.20
C ASN A 125 -14.34 -18.71 8.69
N THR A 126 -15.55 -18.49 8.17
CA THR A 126 -15.88 -18.65 6.75
C THR A 126 -16.18 -17.30 6.10
N PRO A 127 -15.86 -17.12 4.79
CA PRO A 127 -16.15 -15.88 4.10
C PRO A 127 -17.66 -15.66 4.01
N VAL A 128 -18.09 -14.42 4.23
CA VAL A 128 -19.49 -13.99 4.08
C VAL A 128 -19.86 -13.96 2.59
N LYS A 129 -18.93 -13.56 1.73
CA LYS A 129 -19.14 -13.52 0.28
C LYS A 129 -17.85 -13.79 -0.48
N LEU A 130 -17.98 -14.44 -1.64
CA LEU A 130 -16.91 -14.73 -2.57
C LEU A 130 -17.27 -14.19 -3.95
N CYS A 131 -16.37 -13.41 -4.53
CA CYS A 131 -16.48 -12.84 -5.87
C CYS A 131 -15.26 -13.26 -6.70
N ALA A 132 -15.50 -13.86 -7.86
CA ALA A 132 -14.46 -14.43 -8.74
C ALA A 132 -14.55 -13.81 -10.15
N ASN A 133 -14.51 -12.48 -10.22
CA ASN A 133 -14.69 -11.74 -11.47
C ASN A 133 -13.37 -11.40 -12.18
N HIS A 134 -12.28 -11.29 -11.43
CA HIS A 134 -10.95 -11.13 -12.03
C HIS A 134 -10.44 -12.48 -12.54
N LYS A 135 -9.84 -12.46 -13.73
CA LYS A 135 -9.28 -13.66 -14.39
C LYS A 135 -7.86 -13.95 -13.96
N CYS A 136 -7.20 -12.96 -13.35
CA CYS A 136 -5.82 -13.03 -12.90
C CYS A 136 -5.67 -12.46 -11.50
N ARG A 137 -4.42 -12.42 -11.00
CA ARG A 137 -4.06 -11.88 -9.69
C ARG A 137 -4.61 -10.46 -9.52
N ILE A 138 -5.31 -10.25 -8.41
CA ILE A 138 -5.65 -8.90 -7.94
C ILE A 138 -4.40 -8.23 -7.37
N LEU A 139 -4.05 -7.08 -7.94
CA LEU A 139 -2.89 -6.27 -7.57
C LEU A 139 -3.10 -5.49 -6.29
N LYS A 140 -4.29 -4.92 -6.08
CA LYS A 140 -4.65 -4.17 -4.87
C LYS A 140 -6.16 -4.07 -4.68
N ILE A 141 -6.55 -3.88 -3.42
CA ILE A 141 -7.89 -3.47 -3.00
C ILE A 141 -7.77 -2.06 -2.40
N LEU A 142 -8.65 -1.14 -2.75
CA LEU A 142 -8.76 0.19 -2.15
C LEU A 142 -10.17 0.43 -1.63
N LEU A 143 -10.28 1.07 -0.48
CA LEU A 143 -11.52 1.72 -0.04
C LEU A 143 -11.51 3.15 -0.58
N VAL A 144 -12.57 3.55 -1.28
CA VAL A 144 -12.76 4.92 -1.77
C VAL A 144 -14.17 5.36 -1.39
N GLU A 145 -14.27 6.20 -0.37
CA GLU A 145 -15.56 6.52 0.28
C GLU A 145 -16.21 5.23 0.81
N GLU A 146 -17.43 4.89 0.42
CA GLU A 146 -18.06 3.60 0.76
C GLU A 146 -17.76 2.46 -0.24
N TYR A 147 -17.03 2.73 -1.32
CA TYR A 147 -16.83 1.78 -2.41
C TYR A 147 -15.52 1.02 -2.31
N ILE A 148 -15.54 -0.23 -2.77
CA ILE A 148 -14.34 -1.04 -2.94
C ILE A 148 -13.89 -0.95 -4.39
N VAL A 149 -12.59 -0.77 -4.60
CA VAL A 149 -11.98 -0.79 -5.93
C VAL A 149 -10.94 -1.88 -5.97
N THR A 150 -11.03 -2.77 -6.96
CA THR A 150 -10.01 -3.78 -7.24
C THR A 150 -9.40 -3.56 -8.60
N VAL A 151 -8.09 -3.79 -8.69
CA VAL A 151 -7.34 -3.78 -9.95
C VAL A 151 -6.59 -5.09 -10.08
N SER A 152 -6.56 -5.66 -11.28
CA SER A 152 -5.93 -6.95 -11.57
C SER A 152 -4.92 -6.85 -12.69
N THR A 153 -4.00 -7.81 -12.73
CA THR A 153 -3.08 -7.99 -13.86
C THR A 153 -3.78 -8.39 -15.15
N ASP A 154 -5.08 -8.71 -15.10
CA ASP A 154 -5.91 -8.93 -16.30
C ASP A 154 -6.27 -7.62 -17.04
N GLY A 155 -5.80 -6.47 -16.55
CA GLY A 155 -6.03 -5.15 -17.15
C GLY A 155 -7.35 -4.51 -16.73
N ASN A 156 -8.17 -5.17 -15.90
CA ASN A 156 -9.45 -4.62 -15.46
C ASN A 156 -9.37 -3.98 -14.07
N MET A 157 -10.15 -2.91 -13.93
CA MET A 157 -10.49 -2.27 -12.67
C MET A 157 -11.99 -2.42 -12.43
N ILE A 158 -12.37 -2.95 -11.26
CA ILE A 158 -13.77 -3.17 -10.89
C ILE A 158 -14.12 -2.30 -9.69
N LEU A 159 -15.25 -1.62 -9.79
CA LEU A 159 -15.91 -0.88 -8.72
C LEU A 159 -16.99 -1.75 -8.10
N TRP A 160 -16.97 -1.83 -6.78
CA TRP A 160 -17.91 -2.62 -6.00
C TRP A 160 -18.56 -1.75 -4.93
N ASP A 161 -19.80 -2.09 -4.57
CA ASP A 161 -20.36 -1.67 -3.30
C ASP A 161 -19.70 -2.44 -2.12
N ILE A 162 -20.03 -2.03 -0.89
CA ILE A 162 -19.50 -2.64 0.34
C ILE A 162 -19.94 -4.10 0.53
N ASP A 163 -21.02 -4.51 -0.12
CA ASP A 163 -21.53 -5.88 -0.14
C ASP A 163 -21.01 -6.69 -1.32
N LEU A 164 -20.02 -6.18 -2.06
CA LEU A 164 -19.44 -6.78 -3.25
C LEU A 164 -20.46 -7.02 -4.39
N GLY A 165 -21.47 -6.17 -4.53
CA GLY A 165 -22.19 -5.97 -5.78
C GLY A 165 -21.32 -5.19 -6.77
N ILE A 166 -21.30 -5.62 -8.04
CA ILE A 166 -20.49 -4.98 -9.08
C ILE A 166 -21.26 -3.76 -9.60
N LEU A 167 -20.65 -2.58 -9.45
CA LEU A 167 -21.20 -1.32 -9.95
C LEU A 167 -20.68 -1.00 -11.36
N GLN A 168 -19.38 -1.24 -11.58
CA GLN A 168 -18.76 -1.03 -12.88
C GLN A 168 -17.51 -1.90 -13.06
N ASN A 169 -17.28 -2.36 -14.28
CA ASN A 169 -16.02 -2.98 -14.69
C ASN A 169 -15.44 -2.19 -15.88
N VAL A 170 -14.19 -1.77 -15.78
CA VAL A 170 -13.48 -0.98 -16.79
C VAL A 170 -12.19 -1.68 -17.16
N ASN A 171 -11.99 -1.92 -18.46
CA ASN A 171 -10.69 -2.30 -18.99
C ASN A 171 -9.83 -1.04 -19.07
N THR A 172 -8.65 -1.08 -18.46
CA THR A 172 -7.74 0.07 -18.38
C THR A 172 -6.89 0.25 -19.63
N GLU A 173 -7.02 -0.65 -20.63
CA GLU A 173 -6.24 -0.69 -21.89
C GLU A 173 -4.71 -0.69 -21.72
N THR A 174 -4.27 -0.82 -20.47
CA THR A 174 -2.88 -0.71 -20.04
C THR A 174 -2.59 -1.86 -19.08
N ASN A 175 -1.31 -2.11 -18.83
CA ASN A 175 -0.89 -3.08 -17.81
C ASN A 175 -0.72 -2.34 -16.48
N PRO A 176 -1.70 -2.40 -15.57
CA PRO A 176 -1.57 -1.73 -14.28
C PRO A 176 -0.42 -2.35 -13.50
N THR A 177 0.37 -1.49 -12.86
CA THR A 177 1.54 -1.87 -12.07
C THR A 177 1.32 -1.63 -10.59
N SER A 178 0.64 -0.53 -10.25
CA SER A 178 0.22 -0.24 -8.89
C SER A 178 -1.02 0.66 -8.91
N ILE A 179 -1.69 0.76 -7.77
CA ILE A 179 -2.80 1.67 -7.57
C ILE A 179 -2.75 2.24 -6.16
N CYS A 180 -3.15 3.49 -5.96
CA CYS A 180 -3.32 4.07 -4.63
C CYS A 180 -4.46 5.10 -4.62
N LEU A 181 -4.90 5.48 -3.42
CA LEU A 181 -5.84 6.56 -3.22
C LEU A 181 -5.06 7.79 -2.74
N PHE A 182 -5.24 8.92 -3.40
CA PHE A 182 -4.69 10.20 -2.95
C PHE A 182 -5.72 11.30 -3.18
N LYS A 183 -6.09 12.06 -2.14
CA LYS A 183 -7.10 13.14 -2.23
C LYS A 183 -8.41 12.75 -2.92
N LYS A 184 -8.98 11.60 -2.52
CA LYS A 184 -10.19 11.02 -3.13
C LYS A 184 -10.07 10.69 -4.64
N LYS A 185 -8.85 10.75 -5.19
CA LYS A 185 -8.56 10.32 -6.55
C LYS A 185 -7.88 8.97 -6.52
N ILE A 186 -8.36 8.08 -7.38
CA ILE A 186 -7.74 6.80 -7.62
C ILE A 186 -6.61 7.04 -8.61
N ILE A 187 -5.41 6.65 -8.19
CA ILE A 187 -4.19 6.82 -8.95
C ILE A 187 -3.76 5.44 -9.44
N LEU A 188 -3.97 5.18 -10.72
CA LEU A 188 -3.52 3.97 -11.37
C LEU A 188 -2.18 4.25 -12.04
N THR A 189 -1.16 3.45 -11.74
CA THR A 189 0.15 3.62 -12.37
C THR A 189 0.42 2.47 -13.33
N THR A 190 1.02 2.79 -14.47
CA THR A 190 1.36 1.83 -15.53
C THR A 190 2.87 1.91 -15.81
N TYR A 191 3.29 1.44 -16.99
CA TYR A 191 4.67 1.58 -17.47
C TYR A 191 4.91 3.01 -17.96
N GLY A 192 5.28 3.89 -17.04
CA GLY A 192 5.66 5.26 -17.35
C GLY A 192 4.51 6.26 -17.37
N GLU A 193 3.32 5.88 -16.93
CA GLU A 193 2.20 6.83 -16.79
C GLU A 193 1.50 6.67 -15.44
N MET A 194 0.85 7.75 -15.02
CA MET A 194 -0.14 7.79 -13.96
C MET A 194 -1.47 8.22 -14.57
N VAL A 195 -2.52 7.46 -14.31
CA VAL A 195 -3.89 7.74 -14.71
C VAL A 195 -4.72 8.05 -13.47
N LEU A 196 -5.45 9.17 -13.51
CA LEU A 196 -6.24 9.65 -12.40
C LEU A 196 -7.73 9.40 -12.65
N PHE A 197 -8.38 8.71 -11.72
CA PHE A 197 -9.82 8.51 -11.72
C PHE A 197 -10.46 9.13 -10.47
N SER A 198 -11.74 9.45 -10.55
CA SER A 198 -12.60 9.64 -9.37
C SER A 198 -13.84 8.78 -9.50
N ILE A 199 -14.56 8.59 -8.40
CA ILE A 199 -15.89 7.97 -8.44
C ILE A 199 -16.93 9.08 -8.39
N GLN A 200 -17.91 9.04 -9.30
CA GLN A 200 -19.11 9.89 -9.22
C GLN A 200 -20.30 9.08 -9.73
N LYS A 201 -21.41 9.09 -8.97
CA LYS A 201 -22.61 8.32 -9.29
C LYS A 201 -22.29 6.84 -9.57
N GLU A 202 -21.56 6.20 -8.66
CA GLU A 202 -21.21 4.77 -8.74
C GLU A 202 -20.45 4.36 -10.02
N ARG A 203 -19.71 5.31 -10.61
CA ARG A 203 -18.90 5.07 -11.81
C ARG A 203 -17.55 5.77 -11.72
N PHE A 204 -16.54 5.17 -12.34
CA PHE A 204 -15.26 5.78 -12.59
C PHE A 204 -15.37 6.90 -13.62
N HIS A 205 -14.73 8.02 -13.31
CA HIS A 205 -14.54 9.17 -14.18
C HIS A 205 -13.04 9.43 -14.33
N LEU A 206 -12.55 9.36 -15.57
CA LEU A 206 -11.17 9.66 -15.91
C LEU A 206 -10.94 11.17 -15.90
N HIS A 207 -9.87 11.63 -15.23
CA HIS A 207 -9.47 13.04 -15.17
C HIS A 207 -8.30 13.33 -16.11
N HIS A 208 -7.15 12.72 -15.82
CA HIS A 208 -5.89 13.03 -16.48
C HIS A 208 -5.02 11.78 -16.65
N VAL A 209 -4.16 11.82 -17.66
CA VAL A 209 -3.05 10.89 -17.85
C VAL A 209 -1.77 11.71 -17.82
N ILE A 210 -0.85 11.35 -16.91
CA ILE A 210 0.42 12.04 -16.70
C ILE A 210 1.54 11.05 -17.04
N GLY A 211 2.30 11.34 -18.10
CA GLY A 211 3.48 10.56 -18.47
C GLY A 211 4.73 10.97 -17.68
N PHE A 212 5.49 9.99 -17.23
CA PHE A 212 6.80 10.15 -16.62
C PHE A 212 7.90 9.89 -17.65
N LYS A 213 8.67 10.92 -17.98
CA LYS A 213 9.80 10.79 -18.93
C LYS A 213 10.92 9.88 -18.43
N ASN A 214 11.07 9.78 -17.11
CA ASN A 214 12.16 9.08 -16.43
C ASN A 214 11.64 7.94 -15.55
N MET A 215 10.67 7.16 -16.03
CA MET A 215 10.22 5.99 -15.28
C MET A 215 9.70 4.93 -16.24
N LEU A 216 10.36 3.77 -16.28
CA LEU A 216 9.95 2.68 -17.16
C LEU A 216 8.84 1.84 -16.53
N ARG A 217 8.90 1.63 -15.22
CA ARG A 217 7.94 0.81 -14.48
C ARG A 217 7.75 1.37 -13.09
N THR A 218 6.49 1.63 -12.71
CA THR A 218 6.15 1.93 -11.33
C THR A 218 6.28 0.66 -10.49
N VAL A 219 6.95 0.79 -9.34
CA VAL A 219 7.19 -0.31 -8.40
C VAL A 219 6.40 -0.10 -7.10
N GLY A 220 6.12 1.15 -6.72
CA GLY A 220 5.35 1.42 -5.52
C GLY A 220 4.77 2.82 -5.47
N THR A 221 3.67 2.93 -4.74
CA THR A 221 2.96 4.17 -4.43
C THR A 221 2.82 4.30 -2.91
N SER A 222 3.07 5.49 -2.40
CA SER A 222 2.86 5.84 -0.98
C SER A 222 2.37 7.28 -0.92
N CYS A 223 1.47 7.62 0.01
CA CYS A 223 0.90 8.96 0.07
C CYS A 223 0.66 9.42 1.51
N SER A 224 0.75 10.73 1.72
CA SER A 224 0.33 11.43 2.93
C SER A 224 -0.85 12.35 2.61
N ASP A 225 -1.21 13.23 3.54
CA ASP A 225 -2.23 14.26 3.30
C ASP A 225 -1.78 15.36 2.34
N TYR A 226 -0.49 15.45 2.00
CA TYR A 226 0.02 16.57 1.20
C TYR A 226 0.74 16.12 -0.07
N HIS A 227 1.28 14.91 -0.05
CA HIS A 227 2.20 14.44 -1.07
C HIS A 227 1.91 13.01 -1.48
N LEU A 228 2.12 12.74 -2.76
CA LEU A 228 2.10 11.41 -3.33
C LEU A 228 3.50 11.07 -3.83
N LEU A 229 3.98 9.89 -3.45
CA LEU A 229 5.20 9.30 -3.95
C LEU A 229 4.88 8.24 -4.98
N ILE A 230 5.47 8.38 -6.16
CA ILE A 230 5.49 7.33 -7.18
C ILE A 230 6.93 6.93 -7.39
N SER A 231 7.22 5.69 -7.03
CA SER A 231 8.54 5.10 -7.18
C SER A 231 8.57 4.14 -8.36
N GLY A 232 9.65 4.16 -9.12
CA GLY A 232 9.88 3.24 -10.22
C GLY A 232 11.36 2.99 -10.47
N LEU A 233 11.67 1.99 -11.27
CA LEU A 233 13.06 1.63 -11.57
C LEU A 233 13.46 2.13 -12.96
N GLN A 234 14.66 2.71 -13.07
CA GLN A 234 15.30 3.03 -14.34
C GLN A 234 16.81 2.91 -14.19
N GLY A 235 17.46 2.16 -15.09
CA GLY A 235 18.93 2.02 -15.11
C GLY A 235 19.52 1.47 -13.80
N GLY A 236 18.80 0.59 -13.10
CA GLY A 236 19.23 0.01 -11.82
C GLY A 236 19.03 0.92 -10.60
N LYS A 237 18.57 2.16 -10.79
CA LYS A 237 18.26 3.10 -9.70
C LYS A 237 16.77 3.15 -9.41
N LEU A 238 16.44 3.43 -8.15
CA LEU A 238 15.08 3.71 -7.72
C LEU A 238 14.80 5.21 -7.86
N ILE A 239 13.88 5.55 -8.76
CA ILE A 239 13.42 6.92 -9.01
C ILE A 239 12.15 7.15 -8.22
N VAL A 240 12.09 8.21 -7.43
CA VAL A 240 10.91 8.59 -6.64
C VAL A 240 10.46 9.98 -7.06
N ASN A 241 9.29 10.04 -7.70
CA ASN A 241 8.59 11.26 -8.04
C ASN A 241 7.75 11.70 -6.83
N ILE A 242 8.00 12.91 -6.34
CA ILE A 242 7.21 13.58 -5.32
C ILE A 242 6.20 14.46 -6.04
N ILE A 243 4.92 14.22 -5.77
CA ILE A 243 3.80 14.82 -6.48
C ILE A 243 2.98 15.63 -5.48
N SER A 244 2.62 16.86 -5.87
CA SER A 244 1.82 17.78 -5.05
C SER A 244 0.35 17.36 -4.97
N ASN A 245 -0.39 18.03 -4.09
CA ASN A 245 -1.85 17.98 -4.03
C ASN A 245 -2.54 18.31 -5.36
N SER A 246 -1.92 19.15 -6.19
CA SER A 246 -2.42 19.52 -7.51
C SER A 246 -1.95 18.57 -8.62
N PHE A 247 -1.41 17.40 -8.26
CA PHE A 247 -0.89 16.38 -9.18
C PHE A 247 0.26 16.83 -10.08
N ASN A 248 1.00 17.86 -9.65
CA ASN A 248 2.22 18.29 -10.33
C ASN A 248 3.44 17.55 -9.78
N ILE A 249 4.34 17.13 -10.64
CA ILE A 249 5.63 16.58 -10.22
C ILE A 249 6.45 17.72 -9.63
N LEU A 250 6.63 17.71 -8.32
CA LEU A 250 7.43 18.70 -7.59
C LEU A 250 8.92 18.40 -7.70
N LYS A 251 9.28 17.13 -7.57
CA LYS A 251 10.67 16.70 -7.47
C LYS A 251 10.84 15.25 -7.86
N VAL A 252 12.04 14.93 -8.36
CA VAL A 252 12.47 13.55 -8.64
C VAL A 252 13.71 13.27 -7.80
N ARG A 253 13.71 12.17 -7.05
CA ARG A 253 14.87 11.66 -6.30
C ARG A 253 15.33 10.35 -6.91
N GLU A 254 16.64 10.15 -6.94
CA GLU A 254 17.25 8.88 -7.32
C GLU A 254 17.92 8.25 -6.11
N TYR A 255 17.70 6.96 -5.91
CA TYR A 255 18.40 6.16 -4.91
C TYR A 255 19.22 5.08 -5.62
N PRO A 256 20.48 4.88 -5.19
CA PRO A 256 21.37 3.89 -5.79
C PRO A 256 20.94 2.45 -5.49
N GLU A 257 20.17 2.23 -4.43
CA GLU A 257 19.76 0.91 -3.93
C GLU A 257 18.25 0.83 -3.69
N VAL A 258 17.71 -0.38 -3.77
CA VAL A 258 16.30 -0.66 -3.50
C VAL A 258 16.07 -0.61 -2.00
N CYS A 259 15.20 0.29 -1.56
CA CYS A 259 14.79 0.44 -0.18
C CYS A 259 13.27 0.54 -0.10
N ASN A 260 12.70 0.15 1.04
CA ASN A 260 11.29 0.42 1.31
C ASN A 260 11.14 1.90 1.61
N ILE A 261 10.28 2.58 0.87
CA ILE A 261 10.05 4.01 1.01
C ILE A 261 8.57 4.24 1.32
N LEU A 262 8.33 4.97 2.40
CA LEU A 262 7.02 5.42 2.84
C LEU A 262 7.05 6.93 3.04
N ILE A 263 5.87 7.53 3.05
CA ILE A 263 5.68 8.93 3.41
C ILE A 263 4.67 9.03 4.54
N ARG A 264 4.97 9.90 5.50
CA ARG A 264 4.09 10.28 6.59
C ARG A 264 4.19 11.79 6.74
N GLU A 265 3.08 12.51 6.55
CA GLU A 265 3.07 13.98 6.57
C GLU A 265 4.14 14.57 5.62
N ASN A 266 5.06 15.38 6.16
CA ASN A 266 6.21 15.99 5.48
C ASN A 266 7.52 15.20 5.68
N THR A 267 7.39 13.91 6.01
CA THR A 267 8.50 13.03 6.35
C THR A 267 8.57 11.85 5.40
N LEU A 268 9.75 11.64 4.82
CA LEU A 268 10.10 10.46 4.07
C LEU A 268 10.73 9.43 5.02
N LEU A 269 10.15 8.24 5.07
CA LEU A 269 10.67 7.12 5.84
C LEU A 269 11.27 6.12 4.87
N ARG A 270 12.54 5.82 5.05
CA ARG A 270 13.27 4.86 4.21
C ARG A 270 13.84 3.76 5.10
N ILE A 271 13.61 2.51 4.73
CA ILE A 271 14.23 1.37 5.41
C ILE A 271 15.24 0.72 4.47
N HIS A 272 16.49 0.67 4.92
CA HIS A 272 17.59 0.02 4.22
C HIS A 272 18.50 -0.69 5.22
N ASN A 273 18.81 -1.97 5.00
CA ASN A 273 19.61 -2.81 5.90
C ASN A 273 19.15 -2.74 7.37
N ASN A 274 17.83 -2.79 7.60
CA ASN A 274 17.18 -2.68 8.92
C ASN A 274 17.46 -1.36 9.66
N ILE A 275 17.94 -0.33 8.95
CA ILE A 275 18.06 1.02 9.48
C ILE A 275 16.89 1.83 8.90
N LEU A 276 16.11 2.42 9.80
CA LEU A 276 15.07 3.38 9.46
C LEU A 276 15.72 4.77 9.38
N PHE A 277 15.72 5.34 8.18
CA PHE A 277 16.12 6.71 7.89
C PHE A 277 14.88 7.58 7.86
N ILE A 278 14.94 8.71 8.53
CA ILE A 278 13.87 9.71 8.58
C ILE A 278 14.42 10.98 7.94
N ASP A 279 13.90 11.31 6.75
CA ASP A 279 14.24 12.54 6.05
C ASP A 279 13.01 13.46 6.05
N THR A 280 13.11 14.62 6.71
CA THR A 280 12.11 15.68 6.52
C THR A 280 12.39 16.43 5.23
N PHE A 281 11.37 16.73 4.44
CA PHE A 281 11.49 17.70 3.37
C PHE A 281 10.73 18.97 3.77
N GLY A 282 11.39 20.13 3.65
CA GLY A 282 10.84 21.41 4.09
C GLY A 282 9.50 21.75 3.43
N ASP A 283 8.74 22.65 4.05
CA ASP A 283 7.41 23.03 3.57
C ASP A 283 7.45 23.43 2.10
N PHE A 284 6.78 22.64 1.27
CA PHE A 284 6.46 23.06 -0.09
C PHE A 284 5.34 24.09 0.02
N PRO A 285 5.45 25.26 -0.63
CA PRO A 285 4.31 26.16 -0.70
C PRO A 285 3.14 25.42 -1.35
N GLN A 286 1.97 25.55 -0.71
CA GLN A 286 0.70 24.93 -1.10
C GLN A 286 0.29 25.29 -2.53
#